data_AF-A0A9D7R4T9-F1
#
_entry.id   AF-A0A9D7R4T9-F1
#
_cell.length_a   1.000
_cell.length_b   1.000
_cell.length_c   1.000
_cell.angle_alpha   90.00
_cell.angle_beta   90.00
_cell.angle_gamma   90.00
#
_symmetry.space_group_name_H-M   'P 1'
#
loop_
_entity.id
_entity.type
_entity.pdbx_description
1 polymer ?
#
loop_
_entity_poly.entity_id
_entity_poly.type
_entity_poly.pdbx_seq_one_letter_code
_entity_poly.pdbx_strand_id
1 'polypeptide(L)'
;MPPDSCYLQHPLPRACIARAAIISIAFFIASPIAAQGTGSASGAAATATAAALPDLGEASDMSASAERRLGDRIARELYRDPDYIEDAVIMEYVQGIWQPLLAAARLRGELPAELDEHFAWEVLLGKDRTVNAFALPGAYLGLHLGLVAVVSSRDELASVLAHELSHVTQRHISRMVARQGEQTPLMVGAMILGILAASKNAQAAGALVVGGQAAAAQSQLNFSRDMEREADRVGFGVSTQAGFAPEGFVSMFAKLEQASRLNDTGGFPYLRSHPLSTERMADMQARLPQIASGGGAGKGLAVAQAVDHAMVSARARVLAYGAVDDLRSWAAESDAAALAHQTPAQQAGSLYGATLAALKLRDFAGASALWARLVAQVRHDAAAARLARLLGVELFLAQGDAVRALALLCPDAVAGATAQSGDAQVTDTPRADLFLLAQAAVQGSQQRPLPVAAAEGLTAATQRLQTWVALHPRDAQAWQTLATVYAAQGRTLGAIRAQAEVDMAQLDYTAAVARFKSAQEWVRSGGPGVDHIEASIVETRLREALLLAREQALER
;
A
#
# COMPACT_ATOMS: atom_id res chain seq x y z
N MET A 1 20.39 64.41 34.23
CA MET A 1 19.63 63.18 33.96
C MET A 1 20.62 62.03 34.06
N PRO A 2 20.43 61.08 34.98
CA PRO A 2 21.47 60.12 35.32
C PRO A 2 21.59 58.97 34.29
N PRO A 3 22.68 58.20 34.34
CA PRO A 3 23.23 57.36 33.28
C PRO A 3 22.91 55.88 33.50
N ASP A 4 23.40 54.97 32.65
CA ASP A 4 24.03 53.74 33.17
C ASP A 4 24.87 52.99 32.11
N SER A 5 26.08 52.64 32.55
CA SER A 5 27.08 51.78 31.93
C SER A 5 27.03 50.36 32.53
N CYS A 6 27.83 49.47 31.93
CA CYS A 6 28.43 48.24 32.49
C CYS A 6 27.76 46.87 32.23
N TYR A 7 28.44 46.10 31.37
CA TYR A 7 29.15 44.83 31.64
C TYR A 7 28.49 43.66 32.42
N LEU A 8 28.79 42.47 31.86
CA LEU A 8 29.08 41.17 32.50
C LEU A 8 27.90 40.25 32.93
N GLN A 9 27.80 39.08 32.27
CA GLN A 9 27.87 37.71 32.87
C GLN A 9 26.99 36.66 32.15
N HIS A 10 27.62 35.56 31.73
CA HIS A 10 26.97 34.26 31.49
C HIS A 10 26.47 33.68 32.84
N PRO A 11 25.39 32.85 32.87
CA PRO A 11 25.60 31.39 32.80
C PRO A 11 24.47 30.55 32.17
N LEU A 12 24.81 29.28 31.91
CA LEU A 12 24.03 28.13 31.43
C LEU A 12 22.69 27.88 32.17
N PRO A 13 21.77 27.09 31.56
CA PRO A 13 20.97 26.11 32.31
C PRO A 13 21.28 24.67 31.81
N ARG A 14 21.93 23.85 32.64
CA ARG A 14 21.32 22.82 33.52
C ARG A 14 20.77 21.60 32.77
N ALA A 15 21.63 20.59 32.67
CA ALA A 15 21.28 19.21 32.42
C ALA A 15 20.47 18.63 33.60
N CYS A 16 19.31 18.04 33.30
CA CYS A 16 18.59 17.16 34.22
C CYS A 16 19.02 15.72 33.93
N ILE A 17 19.83 15.17 34.84
CA ILE A 17 20.15 13.75 34.94
C ILE A 17 18.96 13.05 35.60
N ALA A 18 18.21 12.25 34.86
CA ALA A 18 17.26 11.31 35.43
C ALA A 18 17.96 9.95 35.62
N ARG A 19 18.07 9.54 36.89
CA ARG A 19 18.65 8.27 37.36
C ARG A 19 17.82 7.08 36.85
N ALA A 20 18.47 6.15 36.16
CA ALA A 20 17.94 4.81 35.92
C ALA A 20 17.98 4.01 37.22
N ALA A 21 16.82 3.48 37.65
CA ALA A 21 16.73 2.48 38.70
C ALA A 21 16.76 1.09 38.04
N ILE A 22 17.83 0.34 38.30
CA ILE A 22 17.97 -1.07 37.94
C ILE A 22 17.19 -1.89 38.96
N ILE A 23 16.13 -2.56 38.52
CA ILE A 23 15.46 -3.61 39.31
C ILE A 23 15.84 -4.95 38.68
N SER A 24 16.78 -5.64 39.32
CA SER A 24 17.13 -7.02 39.04
C SER A 24 16.04 -7.94 39.62
N ILE A 25 15.40 -8.76 38.78
CA ILE A 25 14.52 -9.85 39.24
C ILE A 25 15.23 -11.17 38.97
N ALA A 26 15.43 -11.93 40.04
CA ALA A 26 16.11 -13.22 40.07
C ALA A 26 15.19 -14.35 39.56
N PHE A 27 15.76 -15.25 38.76
CA PHE A 27 15.15 -16.50 38.29
C PHE A 27 15.07 -17.54 39.41
N PHE A 28 13.90 -18.17 39.60
CA PHE A 28 13.76 -19.44 40.32
C PHE A 28 13.50 -20.55 39.31
N ILE A 29 14.39 -21.55 39.30
CA ILE A 29 14.30 -22.77 38.49
C ILE A 29 13.57 -23.82 39.33
N ALA A 30 12.49 -24.39 38.80
CA ALA A 30 11.84 -25.57 39.35
C ALA A 30 11.73 -26.65 38.26
N SER A 31 12.48 -27.74 38.42
CA SER A 31 12.36 -28.97 37.63
C SER A 31 11.26 -29.86 38.19
N PRO A 32 10.51 -30.61 37.35
CA PRO A 32 9.79 -31.79 37.82
C PRO A 32 10.49 -33.09 37.43
N ILE A 33 10.36 -34.00 38.38
CA ILE A 33 10.88 -35.35 38.49
C ILE A 33 10.04 -36.32 37.66
N ALA A 34 10.70 -37.28 37.00
CA ALA A 34 10.08 -38.38 36.27
C ALA A 34 9.53 -39.46 37.22
N ALA A 35 8.38 -40.05 36.88
CA ALA A 35 7.91 -41.31 37.46
C ALA A 35 7.39 -42.23 36.34
N GLN A 36 7.99 -43.42 36.28
CA GLN A 36 7.63 -44.53 35.38
C GLN A 36 6.53 -45.37 36.03
N GLY A 37 5.59 -45.87 35.21
CA GLY A 37 4.58 -46.85 35.62
C GLY A 37 4.19 -47.74 34.45
N THR A 38 4.61 -49.01 34.54
CA THR A 38 4.33 -50.12 33.61
C THR A 38 3.01 -50.82 33.92
N GLY A 39 2.25 -51.26 32.90
CA GLY A 39 1.18 -52.25 33.10
C GLY A 39 0.15 -52.37 31.97
N SER A 40 0.21 -53.49 31.25
CA SER A 40 -0.54 -53.87 30.05
C SER A 40 -1.99 -54.34 30.29
N ALA A 41 -2.91 -54.13 29.32
CA ALA A 41 -3.70 -55.20 28.65
C ALA A 41 -4.89 -54.69 27.78
N SER A 42 -4.79 -54.94 26.47
CA SER A 42 -5.78 -55.51 25.53
C SER A 42 -7.30 -55.22 25.65
N GLY A 43 -7.89 -54.68 24.57
CA GLY A 43 -9.23 -55.11 24.12
C GLY A 43 -10.03 -54.16 23.21
N ALA A 44 -10.15 -54.56 21.94
CA ALA A 44 -11.24 -54.27 20.99
C ALA A 44 -11.29 -52.95 20.18
N ALA A 45 -10.99 -53.14 18.89
CA ALA A 45 -11.26 -52.36 17.68
C ALA A 45 -12.33 -51.25 17.73
N ALA A 46 -11.90 -50.03 17.41
CA ALA A 46 -12.74 -48.99 16.84
C ALA A 46 -12.07 -48.45 15.57
N THR A 47 -12.86 -48.47 14.50
CA THR A 47 -12.70 -47.90 13.15
C THR A 47 -11.70 -46.76 13.01
N ALA A 48 -10.76 -46.93 12.07
CA ALA A 48 -9.84 -45.91 11.60
C ALA A 48 -10.58 -44.71 10.99
N THR A 49 -10.73 -43.65 11.79
CA THR A 49 -10.72 -42.29 11.28
C THR A 49 -9.25 -41.90 11.17
N ALA A 50 -8.82 -41.40 10.01
CA ALA A 50 -7.51 -40.78 9.85
C ALA A 50 -7.48 -39.50 10.71
N ALA A 51 -7.25 -39.69 12.01
CA ALA A 51 -6.83 -38.64 12.91
C ALA A 51 -5.50 -38.14 12.36
N ALA A 52 -5.49 -36.87 11.93
CA ALA A 52 -4.26 -36.14 11.70
C ALA A 52 -3.40 -36.33 12.96
N LEU A 53 -2.23 -36.95 12.78
CA LEU A 53 -1.26 -37.08 13.86
C LEU A 53 -0.95 -35.67 14.36
N PRO A 54 -1.02 -35.40 15.68
CA PRO A 54 -0.46 -34.18 16.22
C PRO A 54 1.02 -34.17 15.87
N ASP A 55 1.44 -33.13 15.15
CA ASP A 55 2.84 -32.93 14.81
C ASP A 55 3.63 -32.71 16.10
N LEU A 56 4.36 -33.72 16.51
CA LEU A 56 5.16 -33.71 17.74
C LEU A 56 6.56 -33.21 17.39
N GLY A 57 6.70 -31.88 17.38
CA GLY A 57 7.98 -31.22 17.61
C GLY A 57 8.46 -30.31 16.49
N GLU A 58 7.93 -29.09 16.44
CA GLU A 58 8.71 -27.92 16.01
C GLU A 58 8.46 -26.78 17.04
N ALA A 59 9.51 -26.01 17.35
CA ALA A 59 9.41 -24.86 18.25
C ALA A 59 8.22 -23.98 17.82
N SER A 60 7.32 -23.67 18.75
CA SER A 60 5.96 -23.19 18.42
C SER A 60 5.98 -21.94 17.53
N ASP A 61 5.86 -22.16 16.23
CA ASP A 61 5.62 -21.10 15.25
C ASP A 61 4.40 -20.28 15.68
N MET A 62 4.44 -18.98 15.39
CA MET A 62 3.31 -18.09 15.65
C MET A 62 2.08 -18.62 14.89
N SER A 63 0.89 -18.63 15.50
CA SER A 63 -0.33 -19.01 14.77
C SER A 63 -0.71 -17.93 13.74
N ALA A 64 -1.43 -18.30 12.67
CA ALA A 64 -1.86 -17.34 11.65
C ALA A 64 -2.67 -16.18 12.25
N SER A 65 -3.56 -16.46 13.21
CA SER A 65 -4.32 -15.40 13.89
C SER A 65 -3.42 -14.50 14.75
N ALA A 66 -2.38 -15.04 15.41
CA ALA A 66 -1.44 -14.23 16.18
C ALA A 66 -0.58 -13.34 15.28
N GLU A 67 -0.16 -13.87 14.12
CA GLU A 67 0.55 -13.15 13.08
C GLU A 67 -0.30 -12.02 12.49
N ARG A 68 -1.57 -12.30 12.20
CA ARG A 68 -2.55 -11.31 11.77
C ARG A 68 -2.70 -10.17 12.78
N ARG A 69 -2.88 -10.48 14.07
CA ARG A 69 -2.99 -9.47 15.13
C ARG A 69 -1.74 -8.58 15.24
N LEU A 70 -0.55 -9.18 15.11
CA LEU A 70 0.69 -8.41 15.07
C LEU A 70 0.72 -7.46 13.86
N GLY A 71 0.33 -7.97 12.69
CA GLY A 71 0.17 -7.18 11.47
C GLY A 71 -0.76 -6.00 11.63
N ASP A 72 -1.96 -6.25 12.15
CA ASP A 72 -2.99 -5.22 12.37
C ASP A 72 -2.50 -4.08 13.29
N ARG A 73 -1.67 -4.40 14.29
CA ARG A 73 -1.06 -3.36 15.15
C ARG A 73 -0.06 -2.50 14.39
N ILE A 74 0.81 -3.10 13.58
CA ILE A 74 1.80 -2.37 12.78
C ILE A 74 1.09 -1.55 11.69
N ALA A 75 0.12 -2.14 10.99
CA ALA A 75 -0.66 -1.49 9.94
C ALA A 75 -1.42 -0.26 10.46
N ARG A 76 -2.00 -0.33 11.67
CA ARG A 76 -2.66 0.83 12.29
C ARG A 76 -1.71 2.02 12.47
N GLU A 77 -0.46 1.78 12.85
CA GLU A 77 0.52 2.86 12.98
C GLU A 77 0.94 3.39 11.60
N LEU A 78 1.05 2.52 10.59
CA LEU A 78 1.32 2.92 9.21
C LEU A 78 0.19 3.76 8.61
N TYR A 79 -1.08 3.47 8.86
CA TYR A 79 -2.20 4.30 8.40
C TYR A 79 -2.17 5.72 8.98
N ARG A 80 -1.49 5.93 10.11
CA ARG A 80 -1.31 7.26 10.74
C ARG A 80 -0.01 7.94 10.33
N ASP A 81 0.83 7.26 9.58
CA ASP A 81 2.11 7.79 9.13
C ASP A 81 1.86 8.90 8.08
N PRO A 82 2.48 10.09 8.21
CA PRO A 82 2.33 11.17 7.22
C PRO A 82 2.78 10.80 5.80
N ASP A 83 3.62 9.77 5.65
CA ASP A 83 4.06 9.27 4.35
C ASP A 83 3.09 8.26 3.76
N TYR A 84 2.11 7.74 4.50
CA TYR A 84 1.04 6.94 3.91
C TYR A 84 0.28 7.77 2.88
N ILE A 85 0.12 7.23 1.67
CA ILE A 85 -0.54 7.93 0.57
C ILE A 85 -1.60 7.06 -0.09
N GLU A 86 -2.76 7.68 -0.34
CA GLU A 86 -3.85 7.08 -1.08
C GLU A 86 -3.94 7.69 -2.48
N ASP A 87 -3.12 7.18 -3.42
CA ASP A 87 -3.21 7.57 -4.83
C ASP A 87 -3.98 6.52 -5.63
N ALA A 88 -5.19 6.86 -6.10
CA ALA A 88 -6.08 5.90 -6.75
C ALA A 88 -5.52 5.34 -8.06
N VAL A 89 -4.74 6.14 -8.82
CA VAL A 89 -4.15 5.72 -10.09
C VAL A 89 -3.02 4.72 -9.85
N ILE A 90 -2.10 5.02 -8.93
CA ILE A 90 -1.00 4.11 -8.59
C ILE A 90 -1.54 2.85 -7.92
N MET A 91 -2.49 2.98 -6.99
CA MET A 91 -3.07 1.82 -6.31
C MET A 91 -3.79 0.89 -7.29
N GLU A 92 -4.59 1.42 -8.22
CA GLU A 92 -5.24 0.61 -9.25
C GLU A 92 -4.22 -0.13 -10.13
N TYR A 93 -3.15 0.55 -10.53
CA TYR A 93 -2.07 -0.05 -11.30
C TYR A 93 -1.35 -1.17 -10.52
N VAL A 94 -1.04 -0.95 -9.24
CA VAL A 94 -0.40 -1.93 -8.36
C VAL A 94 -1.32 -3.13 -8.13
N GLN A 95 -2.62 -2.89 -7.89
CA GLN A 95 -3.61 -3.97 -7.73
C GLN A 95 -3.78 -4.80 -9.00
N GLY A 96 -3.66 -4.18 -10.18
CA GLY A 96 -3.62 -4.87 -11.46
C GLY A 96 -2.43 -5.84 -11.62
N ILE A 97 -1.41 -5.73 -10.77
CA ILE A 97 -0.28 -6.67 -10.68
C ILE A 97 -0.48 -7.63 -9.50
N TRP A 98 -0.86 -7.10 -8.35
CA TRP A 98 -1.01 -7.84 -7.10
C TRP A 98 -2.08 -8.94 -7.17
N GLN A 99 -3.25 -8.64 -7.72
CA GLN A 99 -4.35 -9.60 -7.78
C GLN A 99 -4.04 -10.83 -8.65
N PRO A 100 -3.45 -10.69 -9.86
CA PRO A 100 -2.93 -11.84 -10.62
C PRO A 100 -1.90 -12.67 -9.85
N LEU A 101 -0.99 -12.03 -9.10
CA LEU A 101 0.00 -12.74 -8.29
C LEU A 101 -0.65 -13.58 -7.17
N LEU A 102 -1.62 -13.00 -6.45
CA LEU A 102 -2.39 -13.74 -5.43
C LEU A 102 -3.16 -14.92 -6.04
N ALA A 103 -3.83 -14.69 -7.18
CA ALA A 103 -4.53 -15.75 -7.89
C ALA A 103 -3.57 -16.87 -8.32
N ALA A 104 -2.40 -16.53 -8.84
CA ALA A 104 -1.37 -17.50 -9.20
C ALA A 104 -0.82 -18.26 -7.98
N ALA A 105 -0.59 -17.59 -6.85
CA ALA A 105 -0.15 -18.23 -5.61
C ALA A 105 -1.20 -19.24 -5.09
N ARG A 106 -2.50 -18.91 -5.16
CA ARG A 106 -3.60 -19.84 -4.86
C ARG A 106 -3.57 -21.06 -5.77
N LEU A 107 -3.47 -20.84 -7.08
CA LEU A 107 -3.44 -21.93 -8.07
C LEU A 107 -2.24 -22.87 -7.91
N ARG A 108 -1.10 -22.31 -7.49
CA ARG A 108 0.13 -23.07 -7.23
C ARG A 108 0.14 -23.79 -5.88
N GLY A 109 -0.83 -23.52 -5.01
CA GLY A 109 -0.88 -24.06 -3.65
C GLY A 109 0.09 -23.39 -2.68
N GLU A 110 0.71 -22.28 -3.06
CA GLU A 110 1.57 -21.48 -2.16
C GLU A 110 0.71 -20.72 -1.14
N LEU A 111 -0.58 -20.51 -1.43
CA LEU A 111 -1.54 -19.85 -0.54
C LEU A 111 -2.55 -20.85 0.04
N PRO A 112 -2.25 -21.50 1.17
CA PRO A 112 -3.20 -22.40 1.83
C PRO A 112 -4.41 -21.64 2.39
N ALA A 113 -5.57 -22.30 2.45
CA ALA A 113 -6.84 -21.70 2.86
C ALA A 113 -6.77 -21.00 4.23
N GLU A 114 -6.03 -21.56 5.19
CA GLU A 114 -5.84 -20.93 6.51
C GLU A 114 -5.24 -19.52 6.39
N LEU A 115 -4.19 -19.36 5.58
CA LEU A 115 -3.55 -18.05 5.39
C LEU A 115 -4.43 -17.12 4.54
N ASP A 116 -5.06 -17.65 3.49
CA ASP A 116 -5.95 -16.88 2.62
C ASP A 116 -7.10 -16.24 3.43
N GLU A 117 -7.70 -16.99 4.35
CA GLU A 117 -8.81 -16.52 5.19
C GLU A 117 -8.38 -15.56 6.31
N HIS A 118 -7.23 -15.79 6.95
CA HIS A 118 -6.83 -15.05 8.15
C HIS A 118 -5.99 -13.80 7.86
N PHE A 119 -5.26 -13.75 6.75
CA PHE A 119 -4.38 -12.62 6.44
C PHE A 119 -5.10 -11.50 5.70
N ALA A 120 -4.49 -10.32 5.66
CA ALA A 120 -5.08 -9.11 5.10
C ALA A 120 -4.93 -9.02 3.57
N TRP A 121 -3.76 -9.39 3.05
CA TRP A 121 -3.37 -9.28 1.64
C TRP A 121 -3.44 -7.85 1.08
N GLU A 122 -3.15 -6.88 1.93
CA GLU A 122 -3.29 -5.44 1.66
C GLU A 122 -1.96 -4.81 1.29
N VAL A 123 -1.96 -3.99 0.23
CA VAL A 123 -0.80 -3.20 -0.18
C VAL A 123 -0.96 -1.76 0.32
N LEU A 124 0.03 -1.25 1.03
CA LEU A 124 0.11 0.11 1.56
C LEU A 124 1.16 0.89 0.77
N LEU A 125 0.77 2.03 0.20
CA LEU A 125 1.68 2.90 -0.53
C LEU A 125 2.32 3.91 0.43
N GLY A 126 3.65 4.03 0.36
CA GLY A 126 4.44 5.03 1.07
C GLY A 126 4.99 6.08 0.12
N LYS A 127 4.75 7.36 0.41
CA LYS A 127 5.30 8.54 -0.26
C LYS A 127 6.76 8.76 0.13
N ASP A 128 7.58 7.76 -0.15
CA ASP A 128 9.01 7.76 0.08
C ASP A 128 9.73 7.60 -1.27
N ARG A 129 10.79 8.37 -1.46
CA ARG A 129 11.62 8.38 -2.67
C ARG A 129 12.61 7.22 -2.75
N THR A 130 12.83 6.52 -1.65
CA THR A 130 13.73 5.37 -1.57
C THR A 130 13.15 4.17 -2.32
N VAL A 131 14.04 3.36 -2.91
CA VAL A 131 13.66 2.10 -3.56
C VAL A 131 13.48 1.05 -2.47
N ASN A 132 12.23 0.78 -2.12
CA ASN A 132 11.89 -0.21 -1.10
C ASN A 132 10.50 -0.84 -1.30
N ALA A 133 10.39 -2.09 -0.88
CA ALA A 133 9.16 -2.81 -0.62
C ALA A 133 9.42 -3.77 0.55
N PHE A 134 8.38 -4.12 1.30
CA PHE A 134 8.54 -5.04 2.44
C PHE A 134 7.23 -5.75 2.78
N ALA A 135 7.32 -7.03 3.13
CA ALA A 135 6.25 -7.77 3.77
C ALA A 135 6.23 -7.55 5.29
N LEU A 136 5.03 -7.44 5.86
CA LEU A 136 4.76 -7.40 7.30
C LEU A 136 3.96 -8.63 7.74
N PRO A 137 3.98 -8.96 9.04
CA PRO A 137 3.09 -9.95 9.61
C PRO A 137 1.63 -9.75 9.15
N GLY A 138 0.91 -10.84 8.88
CA GLY A 138 -0.50 -10.78 8.51
C GLY A 138 -0.77 -10.36 7.06
N ALA A 139 0.25 -10.42 6.18
CA ALA A 139 0.18 -10.04 4.76
C ALA A 139 -0.21 -8.59 4.49
N TYR A 140 0.35 -7.66 5.27
CA TYR A 140 0.44 -6.27 4.84
C TYR A 140 1.73 -6.08 4.05
N LEU A 141 1.68 -5.41 2.91
CA LEU A 141 2.84 -5.13 2.08
C LEU A 141 3.04 -3.64 1.95
N GLY A 142 4.20 -3.14 2.38
CA GLY A 142 4.60 -1.76 2.12
C GLY A 142 5.26 -1.65 0.75
N LEU A 143 4.87 -0.64 -0.03
CA LEU A 143 5.47 -0.32 -1.32
C LEU A 143 5.81 1.17 -1.39
N HIS A 144 7.08 1.50 -1.53
CA HIS A 144 7.50 2.89 -1.67
C HIS A 144 7.31 3.37 -3.11
N LEU A 145 6.83 4.62 -3.27
CA LEU A 145 6.70 5.25 -4.58
C LEU A 145 8.04 5.38 -5.32
N GLY A 146 9.16 5.47 -4.60
CA GLY A 146 10.51 5.41 -5.16
C GLY A 146 10.80 4.13 -5.95
N LEU A 147 10.30 2.97 -5.50
CA LEU A 147 10.43 1.73 -6.25
C LEU A 147 9.60 1.79 -7.55
N VAL A 148 8.34 2.21 -7.47
CA VAL A 148 7.44 2.36 -8.64
C VAL A 148 8.02 3.34 -9.68
N ALA A 149 8.74 4.37 -9.22
CA ALA A 149 9.38 5.38 -10.06
C ALA A 149 10.64 4.88 -10.81
N VAL A 150 11.30 3.81 -10.34
CA VAL A 150 12.60 3.34 -10.85
C VAL A 150 12.48 2.07 -11.70
N VAL A 151 11.48 1.23 -11.43
CA VAL A 151 11.18 0.08 -12.30
C VAL A 151 10.85 0.55 -13.73
N SER A 152 11.26 -0.25 -14.70
CA SER A 152 11.14 0.04 -16.13
C SER A 152 10.06 -0.78 -16.82
N SER A 153 9.48 -1.78 -16.13
CA SER A 153 8.34 -2.55 -16.62
C SER A 153 7.39 -2.99 -15.50
N ARG A 154 6.19 -3.39 -15.90
CA ARG A 154 5.23 -4.13 -15.05
C ARG A 154 5.87 -5.41 -14.49
N ASP A 155 6.66 -6.11 -15.29
CA ASP A 155 7.30 -7.38 -14.92
C ASP A 155 8.37 -7.22 -13.84
N GLU A 156 9.14 -6.13 -13.88
CA GLU A 156 10.09 -5.82 -12.80
C GLU A 156 9.37 -5.55 -11.47
N LEU A 157 8.29 -4.75 -11.49
CA LEU A 157 7.50 -4.53 -10.28
C LEU A 157 6.82 -5.82 -9.79
N ALA A 158 6.30 -6.62 -10.71
CA ALA A 158 5.72 -7.93 -10.40
C ALA A 158 6.74 -8.86 -9.75
N SER A 159 8.00 -8.83 -10.19
CA SER A 159 9.07 -9.63 -9.59
C SER A 159 9.29 -9.29 -8.11
N VAL A 160 9.32 -8.00 -7.76
CA VAL A 160 9.46 -7.55 -6.37
C VAL A 160 8.21 -7.93 -5.56
N LEU A 161 7.02 -7.66 -6.08
CA LEU A 161 5.78 -8.01 -5.38
C LEU A 161 5.62 -9.53 -5.18
N ALA A 162 6.03 -10.33 -6.15
CA ALA A 162 6.02 -11.80 -6.04
C ALA A 162 7.06 -12.30 -5.03
N HIS A 163 8.22 -11.65 -4.95
CA HIS A 163 9.23 -11.91 -3.93
C HIS A 163 8.70 -11.61 -2.53
N GLU A 164 8.10 -10.43 -2.31
CA GLU A 164 7.49 -10.07 -1.04
C GLU A 164 6.30 -10.97 -0.68
N LEU A 165 5.45 -11.32 -1.65
CA LEU A 165 4.38 -12.31 -1.46
C LEU A 165 4.96 -13.64 -0.96
N SER A 166 6.07 -14.08 -1.53
CA SER A 166 6.73 -15.32 -1.13
C SER A 166 7.29 -15.25 0.28
N HIS A 167 7.75 -14.09 0.76
CA HIS A 167 8.10 -13.95 2.18
C HIS A 167 6.92 -14.23 3.12
N VAL A 168 5.71 -13.82 2.72
CA VAL A 168 4.49 -14.04 3.48
C VAL A 168 4.02 -15.48 3.38
N THR A 169 3.91 -16.04 2.16
CA THR A 169 3.42 -17.41 1.96
C THR A 169 4.34 -18.45 2.60
N GLN A 170 5.65 -18.22 2.54
CA GLN A 170 6.63 -19.07 3.21
C GLN A 170 6.80 -18.73 4.70
N ARG A 171 5.97 -17.85 5.26
CA ARG A 171 5.96 -17.49 6.69
C ARG A 171 7.34 -17.11 7.23
N HIS A 172 8.16 -16.42 6.44
CA HIS A 172 9.55 -16.11 6.80
C HIS A 172 9.66 -15.34 8.11
N ILE A 173 8.74 -14.41 8.37
CA ILE A 173 8.72 -13.63 9.61
C ILE A 173 8.36 -14.54 10.80
N SER A 174 7.33 -15.39 10.69
CA SER A 174 6.98 -16.35 11.75
C SER A 174 8.16 -17.27 12.09
N ARG A 175 8.80 -17.86 11.08
CA ARG A 175 9.96 -18.77 11.27
C ARG A 175 11.17 -18.04 11.87
N MET A 176 11.38 -16.77 11.51
CA MET A 176 12.44 -15.94 12.09
C MET A 176 12.18 -15.65 13.57
N VAL A 177 10.94 -15.29 13.94
CA VAL A 177 10.55 -15.06 15.33
C VAL A 177 10.68 -16.35 16.16
N ALA A 178 10.23 -17.48 15.63
CA ALA A 178 10.36 -18.78 16.30
C ALA A 178 11.82 -19.16 16.57
N ARG A 179 12.73 -18.90 15.62
CA ARG A 179 14.17 -19.14 15.77
C ARG A 179 14.86 -18.23 16.79
N GLN A 180 14.35 -17.02 16.99
CA GLN A 180 14.97 -16.06 17.92
C GLN A 180 14.67 -16.37 19.38
N GLY A 181 13.62 -17.14 19.67
CA GLY A 181 13.24 -17.60 21.02
C GLY A 181 12.83 -16.47 21.96
N GLU A 182 11.92 -16.75 22.92
CA GLU A 182 11.42 -15.87 24.02
C GLU A 182 11.04 -14.41 23.72
N GLN A 183 11.20 -13.91 22.50
CA GLN A 183 10.83 -12.56 22.09
C GLN A 183 9.31 -12.47 21.97
N THR A 184 8.71 -11.55 22.71
CA THR A 184 7.26 -11.34 22.61
C THR A 184 6.93 -10.72 21.25
N PRO A 185 5.79 -11.09 20.61
CA PRO A 185 5.32 -10.45 19.38
C PRO A 185 5.26 -8.92 19.47
N LEU A 186 5.00 -8.38 20.67
CA LEU A 186 5.02 -6.94 20.92
C LEU A 186 6.40 -6.33 20.67
N MET A 187 7.47 -6.97 21.15
CA MET A 187 8.84 -6.50 20.94
C MET A 187 9.22 -6.55 19.46
N VAL A 188 8.86 -7.63 18.75
CA VAL A 188 9.07 -7.76 17.30
C VAL A 188 8.38 -6.64 16.54
N GLY A 189 7.11 -6.35 16.87
CA GLY A 189 6.38 -5.23 16.26
C GLY A 189 7.04 -3.88 16.49
N ALA A 190 7.51 -3.62 17.72
CA ALA A 190 8.23 -2.39 18.04
C ALA A 190 9.56 -2.26 17.28
N MET A 191 10.29 -3.37 17.10
CA MET A 191 11.53 -3.39 16.31
C MET A 191 11.25 -3.10 14.83
N ILE A 192 10.24 -3.73 14.23
CA ILE A 192 9.84 -3.47 12.84
C ILE A 192 9.49 -2.00 12.64
N LEU A 193 8.64 -1.43 13.52
CA LEU A 193 8.28 -0.02 13.46
C LEU A 193 9.50 0.90 13.62
N GLY A 194 10.42 0.57 14.53
CA GLY A 194 11.67 1.30 14.71
C GLY A 194 12.57 1.30 13.47
N ILE A 195 12.68 0.16 12.78
CA ILE A 195 13.44 0.06 11.52
C ILE A 195 12.77 0.84 10.39
N LEU A 196 11.45 0.72 10.24
CA LEU A 196 10.70 1.48 9.24
C LEU A 196 10.81 2.99 9.48
N ALA A 197 10.86 3.44 10.73
CA ALA A 197 11.10 4.85 11.04
C ALA A 197 12.56 5.26 10.75
N ALA A 198 13.53 4.39 11.03
CA ALA A 198 14.95 4.66 10.79
C ALA A 198 15.32 4.68 9.30
N SER A 199 14.67 3.87 8.47
CA SER A 199 14.92 3.82 7.02
C SER A 199 14.64 5.17 6.32
N LYS A 200 13.76 5.99 6.90
CA LYS A 200 13.35 7.31 6.39
C LYS A 200 14.41 8.40 6.57
N ASN A 201 15.35 8.24 7.50
CA ASN A 201 16.35 9.27 7.80
C ASN A 201 17.73 8.63 7.99
N ALA A 202 18.63 8.87 7.02
CA ALA A 202 20.00 8.36 7.04
C ALA A 202 20.81 8.84 8.27
N GLN A 203 20.51 10.03 8.81
CA GLN A 203 21.12 10.56 10.02
C GLN A 203 20.55 9.91 11.29
N ALA A 204 19.26 9.56 11.31
CA ALA A 204 18.67 8.75 12.39
C ALA A 204 19.24 7.33 12.35
N ALA A 205 19.36 6.73 11.18
CA ALA A 205 20.05 5.45 10.98
C ALA A 205 21.52 5.53 11.43
N GLY A 206 22.23 6.62 11.14
CA GLY A 206 23.61 6.85 11.60
C GLY A 206 23.73 6.99 13.12
N ALA A 207 22.82 7.71 13.78
CA ALA A 207 22.79 7.83 15.23
C ALA A 207 22.44 6.50 15.93
N LEU A 208 21.61 5.68 15.30
CA LEU A 208 21.24 4.33 15.74
C LEU A 208 22.38 3.32 15.56
N VAL A 209 23.19 3.45 14.49
CA VAL A 209 24.38 2.62 14.23
C VAL A 209 25.50 2.90 15.23
N VAL A 210 25.68 4.16 15.66
CA VAL A 210 26.68 4.53 16.69
C VAL A 210 26.41 3.83 18.04
N GLY A 211 25.17 3.42 18.32
CA GLY A 211 24.81 2.70 19.55
C GLY A 211 24.94 1.16 19.49
N GLY A 212 25.22 0.56 18.33
CA GLY A 212 25.34 -0.90 18.13
C GLY A 212 24.03 -1.72 18.28
N GLN A 213 23.13 -1.32 19.18
CA GLN A 213 21.89 -2.03 19.49
C GLN A 213 20.90 -2.07 18.31
N ALA A 214 20.78 -0.98 17.55
CA ALA A 214 19.88 -0.93 16.40
C ALA A 214 20.44 -1.66 15.17
N ALA A 215 21.76 -1.64 14.97
CA ALA A 215 22.41 -2.46 13.96
C ALA A 215 22.23 -3.96 14.26
N ALA A 216 22.31 -4.35 15.54
CA ALA A 216 21.98 -5.69 15.99
C ALA A 216 20.50 -6.03 15.74
N ALA A 217 19.56 -5.15 16.06
CA ALA A 217 18.13 -5.34 15.77
C ALA A 217 17.82 -5.45 14.27
N GLN A 218 18.45 -4.62 13.43
CA GLN A 218 18.34 -4.72 11.97
C GLN A 218 18.88 -6.06 11.48
N SER A 219 20.06 -6.49 11.96
CA SER A 219 20.64 -7.78 11.56
C SER A 219 19.77 -8.97 11.96
N GLN A 220 19.01 -8.85 13.05
CA GLN A 220 18.03 -9.85 13.47
C GLN A 220 16.80 -9.89 12.56
N LEU A 221 16.45 -8.80 11.88
CA LEU A 221 15.28 -8.73 11.01
C LEU A 221 15.62 -8.93 9.51
N ASN A 222 16.91 -9.08 9.19
CA ASN A 222 17.34 -9.43 7.84
C ASN A 222 17.02 -10.90 7.54
N PHE A 223 16.46 -11.15 6.36
CA PHE A 223 16.20 -12.52 5.94
C PHE A 223 17.50 -13.28 5.69
N SER A 224 17.51 -14.55 6.09
CA SER A 224 18.65 -15.43 5.83
C SER A 224 18.81 -15.67 4.32
N ARG A 225 20.03 -16.00 3.88
CA ARG A 225 20.30 -16.32 2.46
C ARG A 225 19.40 -17.46 1.93
N ASP A 226 19.07 -18.42 2.79
CA ASP A 226 18.22 -19.55 2.44
C ASP A 226 16.78 -19.09 2.19
N MET A 227 16.25 -18.20 3.04
CA MET A 227 14.93 -17.59 2.88
C MET A 227 14.85 -16.72 1.63
N GLU A 228 15.89 -15.94 1.34
CA GLU A 228 15.95 -15.14 0.12
C GLU A 228 15.92 -16.02 -1.15
N ARG A 229 16.67 -17.13 -1.17
CA ARG A 229 16.61 -18.09 -2.30
C ARG A 229 15.26 -18.79 -2.41
N GLU A 230 14.62 -19.08 -1.28
CA GLU A 230 13.26 -19.65 -1.28
C GLU A 230 12.26 -18.66 -1.86
N ALA A 231 12.30 -17.40 -1.40
CA ALA A 231 11.45 -16.32 -1.90
C ALA A 231 11.67 -16.02 -3.39
N ASP A 232 12.92 -16.00 -3.87
CA ASP A 232 13.22 -15.82 -5.29
C ASP A 232 12.56 -16.91 -6.14
N ARG A 233 12.66 -18.17 -5.71
CA ARG A 233 12.19 -19.33 -6.48
C ARG A 233 10.68 -19.45 -6.50
N VAL A 234 10.05 -19.28 -5.34
CA VAL A 234 8.59 -19.28 -5.22
C VAL A 234 8.03 -18.08 -5.97
N GLY A 235 8.61 -16.89 -5.77
CA GLY A 235 8.20 -15.64 -6.41
C GLY A 235 8.32 -15.71 -7.93
N PHE A 236 9.42 -16.26 -8.45
CA PHE A 236 9.58 -16.50 -9.88
C PHE A 236 8.49 -17.43 -10.43
N GLY A 237 8.18 -18.52 -9.72
CA GLY A 237 7.12 -19.45 -10.10
C GLY A 237 5.73 -18.81 -10.07
N VAL A 238 5.44 -17.98 -9.07
CA VAL A 238 4.17 -17.25 -8.94
C VAL A 238 4.03 -16.19 -10.04
N SER A 239 5.08 -15.38 -10.25
CA SER A 239 5.08 -14.31 -11.26
C SER A 239 4.90 -14.85 -12.68
N THR A 240 5.60 -15.94 -13.03
CA THR A 240 5.47 -16.57 -14.34
C THR A 240 4.10 -17.24 -14.52
N GLN A 241 3.56 -17.88 -13.47
CA GLN A 241 2.19 -18.42 -13.48
C GLN A 241 1.13 -17.33 -13.65
N ALA A 242 1.37 -16.13 -13.11
CA ALA A 242 0.50 -14.96 -13.27
C ALA A 242 0.59 -14.31 -14.67
N GLY A 243 1.49 -14.80 -15.53
CA GLY A 243 1.66 -14.31 -16.91
C GLY A 243 2.64 -13.15 -17.06
N PHE A 244 3.43 -12.82 -16.03
CA PHE A 244 4.50 -11.83 -16.12
C PHE A 244 5.77 -12.45 -16.73
N ALA A 245 6.54 -11.62 -17.43
CA ALA A 245 7.74 -12.05 -18.12
C ALA A 245 8.84 -12.47 -17.12
N PRO A 246 9.47 -13.65 -17.27
CA PRO A 246 10.53 -14.12 -16.38
C PRO A 246 11.76 -13.20 -16.38
N GLU A 247 11.96 -12.43 -17.45
CA GLU A 247 12.99 -11.39 -17.57
C GLU A 247 12.86 -10.29 -16.52
N GLY A 248 11.67 -10.08 -15.94
CA GLY A 248 11.42 -9.11 -14.87
C GLY A 248 12.32 -9.33 -13.65
N PHE A 249 12.52 -10.58 -13.22
CA PHE A 249 13.42 -10.93 -12.11
C PHE A 249 14.87 -10.59 -12.41
N VAL A 250 15.35 -10.96 -13.60
CA VAL A 250 16.76 -10.77 -13.99
C VAL A 250 17.08 -9.31 -14.22
N SER A 251 16.17 -8.56 -14.85
CA SER A 251 16.33 -7.12 -15.06
C SER A 251 16.29 -6.33 -13.74
N MET A 252 15.39 -6.68 -12.83
CA MET A 252 15.34 -6.07 -11.50
C MET A 252 16.62 -6.35 -10.70
N PHE A 253 17.14 -7.59 -10.72
CA PHE A 253 18.40 -7.92 -10.05
C PHE A 253 19.59 -7.16 -10.64
N ALA A 254 19.65 -6.98 -11.96
CA ALA A 254 20.69 -6.18 -12.60
C ALA A 254 20.65 -4.71 -12.14
N LYS A 255 19.46 -4.13 -11.97
CA LYS A 255 19.29 -2.77 -11.42
C LYS A 255 19.78 -2.68 -9.98
N LEU A 256 19.42 -3.65 -9.14
CA LEU A 256 19.86 -3.72 -7.76
C LEU A 256 21.38 -3.93 -7.64
N GLU A 257 21.97 -4.77 -8.51
CA GLU A 257 23.41 -4.97 -8.58
C GLU A 257 24.13 -3.67 -8.98
N GLN A 258 23.62 -2.96 -10.00
CA GLN A 258 24.17 -1.68 -10.42
C GLN A 258 24.13 -0.66 -9.27
N ALA A 259 23.01 -0.60 -8.54
CA ALA A 259 22.88 0.28 -7.37
C ALA A 259 23.88 -0.09 -6.26
N SER A 260 24.08 -1.39 -6.00
CA SER A 260 25.03 -1.88 -5.00
C SER A 260 26.49 -1.50 -5.35
N ARG A 261 26.87 -1.60 -6.62
CA ARG A 261 28.24 -1.27 -7.10
C ARG A 261 28.58 0.21 -6.97
N LEU A 262 27.60 1.11 -7.04
CA LEU A 262 27.81 2.55 -7.01
C LEU A 262 27.99 3.13 -5.58
N ASN A 263 28.22 2.29 -4.57
CA ASN A 263 28.24 2.65 -3.15
C ASN A 263 26.99 3.46 -2.76
N ASP A 264 25.85 2.75 -2.66
CA ASP A 264 24.56 3.35 -2.32
C ASP A 264 24.67 4.33 -1.12
N THR A 265 24.34 5.60 -1.36
CA THR A 265 24.28 6.65 -0.34
C THR A 265 22.98 6.57 0.49
N GLY A 266 22.25 5.45 0.43
CA GLY A 266 21.03 5.16 1.16
C GLY A 266 19.73 5.29 0.37
N GLY A 267 19.81 5.34 -0.97
CA GLY A 267 18.66 5.36 -1.86
C GLY A 267 18.01 3.98 -2.09
N PHE A 268 18.70 2.89 -1.74
CA PHE A 268 18.19 1.51 -1.87
C PHE A 268 18.18 0.76 -0.51
N PRO A 269 17.34 1.19 0.46
CA PRO A 269 17.14 0.44 1.71
C PRO A 269 16.76 -1.03 1.48
N TYR A 270 16.11 -1.36 0.36
CA TYR A 270 15.76 -2.73 -0.03
C TYR A 270 16.93 -3.72 0.07
N LEU A 271 18.13 -3.31 -0.34
CA LEU A 271 19.33 -4.16 -0.30
C LEU A 271 19.83 -4.47 1.11
N ARG A 272 19.36 -3.73 2.13
CA ARG A 272 19.74 -3.96 3.54
C ARG A 272 18.95 -5.11 4.15
N SER A 273 17.66 -5.22 3.83
CA SER A 273 16.79 -6.33 4.25
C SER A 273 16.87 -7.54 3.31
N HIS A 274 17.09 -7.30 2.01
CA HIS A 274 17.20 -8.31 0.95
C HIS A 274 18.58 -8.27 0.28
N PRO A 275 19.61 -8.83 0.92
CA PRO A 275 20.97 -8.78 0.38
C PRO A 275 21.06 -9.60 -0.93
N LEU A 276 21.41 -8.91 -2.01
CA LEU A 276 21.63 -9.53 -3.32
C LEU A 276 23.00 -10.24 -3.36
N SER A 277 23.03 -11.47 -3.88
CA SER A 277 24.26 -12.24 -4.05
C SER A 277 24.44 -12.70 -5.50
N THR A 278 25.69 -12.95 -5.90
CA THR A 278 26.01 -13.52 -7.22
C THR A 278 25.35 -14.88 -7.45
N GLU A 279 25.19 -15.67 -6.39
CA GLU A 279 24.47 -16.95 -6.41
C GLU A 279 23.00 -16.77 -6.78
N ARG A 280 22.28 -15.82 -6.14
CA ARG A 280 20.87 -15.53 -6.44
C ARG A 280 20.69 -15.05 -7.88
N MET A 281 21.58 -14.15 -8.33
CA MET A 281 21.57 -13.68 -9.71
C MET A 281 21.80 -14.82 -10.71
N ALA A 282 22.74 -15.71 -10.43
CA ALA A 282 22.99 -16.89 -11.27
C ALA A 282 21.82 -17.87 -11.27
N ASP A 283 21.14 -18.11 -10.13
CA ASP A 283 19.95 -18.97 -10.04
C ASP A 283 18.81 -18.42 -10.92
N MET A 284 18.54 -17.10 -10.87
CA MET A 284 17.50 -16.48 -11.70
C MET A 284 17.87 -16.48 -13.18
N GLN A 285 19.13 -16.19 -13.52
CA GLN A 285 19.61 -16.25 -14.91
C GLN A 285 19.53 -17.67 -15.48
N ALA A 286 19.82 -18.70 -14.69
CA ALA A 286 19.74 -20.10 -15.11
C ALA A 286 18.30 -20.57 -15.38
N ARG A 287 17.28 -19.84 -14.90
CA ARG A 287 15.85 -20.14 -15.12
C ARG A 287 15.31 -19.57 -16.43
N LEU A 288 15.95 -18.54 -17.00
CA LEU A 288 15.54 -17.96 -18.30
C LEU A 288 15.60 -18.95 -19.48
N PRO A 289 16.67 -19.76 -19.67
CA PRO A 289 16.75 -20.71 -20.78
C PRO A 289 15.74 -21.85 -20.70
N GLN A 290 15.21 -22.16 -19.51
CA GLN A 290 14.29 -23.28 -19.32
C GLN A 290 12.86 -22.98 -19.79
N ILE A 291 12.48 -21.70 -19.92
CA ILE A 291 11.12 -21.28 -20.32
C ILE A 291 11.00 -21.02 -21.83
N ALA A 292 12.08 -20.60 -22.50
CA ALA A 292 12.07 -20.33 -23.96
C ALA A 292 11.76 -21.56 -24.84
N SER A 293 11.79 -22.76 -24.27
CA SER A 293 11.39 -24.01 -24.96
C SER A 293 9.87 -24.23 -24.98
N GLY A 294 9.09 -23.36 -24.32
CA GLY A 294 7.63 -23.43 -24.20
C GLY A 294 6.91 -22.19 -24.73
N GLY A 295 7.17 -21.78 -25.98
CA GLY A 295 6.32 -20.87 -26.74
C GLY A 295 6.58 -19.37 -26.55
N GLY A 296 7.36 -18.78 -27.47
CA GLY A 296 7.51 -17.33 -27.62
C GLY A 296 8.94 -16.94 -27.96
N ALA A 297 9.24 -16.79 -29.25
CA ALA A 297 10.56 -16.48 -29.78
C ALA A 297 11.16 -15.20 -29.17
N GLY A 298 12.46 -15.28 -28.85
CA GLY A 298 13.22 -14.23 -28.20
C GLY A 298 13.20 -12.88 -28.91
N LYS A 299 13.03 -11.85 -28.09
CA LYS A 299 13.55 -10.49 -28.31
C LYS A 299 14.35 -10.15 -27.05
N GLY A 300 15.52 -9.53 -27.24
CA GLY A 300 16.54 -9.37 -26.19
C GLY A 300 16.03 -8.75 -24.89
N LEU A 301 16.84 -8.87 -23.83
CA LEU A 301 16.66 -8.43 -22.43
C LEU A 301 16.11 -7.01 -22.18
N ALA A 302 15.87 -6.20 -23.21
CA ALA A 302 15.14 -4.96 -23.10
C ALA A 302 13.62 -5.25 -23.18
N VAL A 303 13.00 -5.48 -22.03
CA VAL A 303 11.53 -5.41 -21.92
C VAL A 303 11.12 -3.99 -22.32
N ALA A 304 10.49 -3.83 -23.48
CA ALA A 304 10.05 -2.53 -23.94
C ALA A 304 9.07 -1.95 -22.91
N GLN A 305 9.38 -0.77 -22.37
CA GLN A 305 8.53 -0.12 -21.37
C GLN A 305 7.16 0.17 -21.97
N ALA A 306 6.11 -0.38 -21.37
CA ALA A 306 4.74 -0.06 -21.76
C ALA A 306 4.45 1.43 -21.48
N VAL A 307 3.69 2.08 -22.37
CA VAL A 307 3.47 3.54 -22.34
C VAL A 307 2.78 3.96 -21.04
N ASP A 308 1.77 3.21 -20.63
CA ASP A 308 1.03 3.40 -19.39
C ASP A 308 1.93 3.21 -18.15
N HIS A 309 2.84 2.23 -18.17
CA HIS A 309 3.81 2.05 -17.08
C HIS A 309 4.71 3.27 -16.93
N ALA A 310 5.25 3.80 -18.04
CA ALA A 310 6.08 5.01 -18.00
C ALA A 310 5.33 6.20 -17.39
N MET A 311 4.04 6.33 -17.66
CA MET A 311 3.18 7.38 -17.08
C MET A 311 2.95 7.18 -15.58
N VAL A 312 2.69 5.94 -15.12
CA VAL A 312 2.52 5.64 -13.69
C VAL A 312 3.84 5.81 -12.92
N SER A 313 4.97 5.38 -13.48
CA SER A 313 6.30 5.64 -12.90
C SER A 313 6.58 7.14 -12.79
N ALA A 314 6.22 7.92 -13.81
CA ALA A 314 6.32 9.39 -13.74
C ALA A 314 5.40 9.99 -12.66
N ARG A 315 4.18 9.47 -12.49
CA ARG A 315 3.27 9.86 -11.39
C ARG A 315 3.90 9.59 -10.03
N ALA A 316 4.39 8.36 -9.82
CA ALA A 316 5.04 7.96 -8.57
C ALA A 316 6.25 8.84 -8.26
N ARG A 317 7.07 9.16 -9.27
CA ARG A 317 8.20 10.08 -9.15
C ARG A 317 7.76 11.47 -8.70
N VAL A 318 6.77 12.08 -9.37
CA VAL A 318 6.30 13.43 -8.99
C VAL A 318 5.66 13.45 -7.61
N LEU A 319 5.00 12.38 -7.19
CA LEU A 319 4.37 12.30 -5.87
C LEU A 319 5.38 12.03 -4.75
N ALA A 320 6.40 11.20 -4.98
CA ALA A 320 7.43 10.88 -3.98
C ALA A 320 8.38 12.06 -3.71
N TYR A 321 8.64 12.88 -4.72
CA TYR A 321 9.55 14.02 -4.65
C TYR A 321 8.74 15.32 -4.70
N GLY A 322 8.54 15.94 -3.55
CA GLY A 322 7.73 17.15 -3.42
C GLY A 322 8.50 18.47 -3.43
N ALA A 323 9.82 18.45 -3.67
CA ALA A 323 10.63 19.67 -3.63
C ALA A 323 10.31 20.56 -4.83
N VAL A 324 10.13 21.86 -4.57
CA VAL A 324 9.72 22.83 -5.61
C VAL A 324 10.70 22.88 -6.79
N ASP A 325 12.00 22.74 -6.52
CA ASP A 325 13.01 22.78 -7.57
C ASP A 325 12.99 21.53 -8.47
N ASP A 326 12.76 20.34 -7.90
CA ASP A 326 12.56 19.10 -8.68
C ASP A 326 11.31 19.20 -9.56
N LEU A 327 10.22 19.77 -9.03
CA LEU A 327 9.00 19.99 -9.81
C LEU A 327 9.23 20.95 -10.98
N ARG A 328 10.02 22.02 -10.76
CA ARG A 328 10.37 22.97 -11.83
C ARG A 328 11.24 22.32 -12.89
N SER A 329 12.23 21.50 -12.51
CA SER A 329 13.07 20.81 -13.48
C SER A 329 12.24 19.84 -14.32
N TRP A 330 11.34 19.07 -13.71
CA TRP A 330 10.47 18.14 -14.44
C TRP A 330 9.45 18.82 -15.34
N ALA A 331 8.88 19.95 -14.92
CA ALA A 331 8.03 20.75 -15.79
C ALA A 331 8.81 21.22 -17.04
N ALA A 332 10.10 21.54 -16.89
CA ALA A 332 10.99 21.98 -17.97
C ALA A 332 11.56 20.83 -18.84
N GLU A 333 11.62 19.59 -18.34
CA GLU A 333 12.15 18.40 -19.04
C GLU A 333 11.32 17.96 -20.27
N SER A 334 10.25 18.68 -20.61
CA SER A 334 9.33 18.39 -21.70
C SER A 334 9.62 19.18 -23.00
N ASP A 335 10.82 19.77 -23.11
CA ASP A 335 11.24 20.45 -24.34
C ASP A 335 11.21 19.51 -25.56
N ALA A 336 10.69 20.00 -26.68
CA ALA A 336 10.46 19.21 -27.89
C ALA A 336 11.76 18.60 -28.44
N ALA A 337 12.90 19.31 -28.32
CA ALA A 337 14.19 18.80 -28.74
C ALA A 337 14.67 17.61 -27.88
N ALA A 338 14.46 17.69 -26.56
CA ALA A 338 14.82 16.62 -25.62
C ALA A 338 13.94 15.37 -25.82
N LEU A 339 12.66 15.56 -26.13
CA LEU A 339 11.72 14.46 -26.36
C LEU A 339 11.95 13.74 -27.70
N ALA A 340 12.50 14.42 -28.72
CA ALA A 340 12.67 13.84 -30.06
C ALA A 340 13.55 12.58 -30.09
N HIS A 341 14.46 12.43 -29.13
CA HIS A 341 15.36 11.28 -29.02
C HIS A 341 14.83 10.14 -28.13
N GLN A 342 13.66 10.33 -27.51
CA GLN A 342 13.06 9.37 -26.57
C GLN A 342 12.11 8.39 -27.28
N THR A 343 11.91 7.21 -26.69
CA THR A 343 10.88 6.27 -27.14
C THR A 343 9.47 6.83 -26.89
N PRO A 344 8.42 6.34 -27.56
CA PRO A 344 7.05 6.81 -27.31
C PRO A 344 6.61 6.70 -25.85
N ALA A 345 7.02 5.64 -25.15
CA ALA A 345 6.75 5.45 -23.72
C ALA A 345 7.47 6.50 -22.86
N GLN A 346 8.76 6.74 -23.13
CA GLN A 346 9.53 7.78 -22.44
C GLN A 346 8.97 9.18 -22.69
N GLN A 347 8.54 9.48 -23.93
CA GLN A 347 7.89 10.74 -24.27
C GLN A 347 6.59 10.92 -23.49
N ALA A 348 5.74 9.89 -23.43
CA ALA A 348 4.48 9.92 -22.68
C ALA A 348 4.73 10.08 -21.16
N GLY A 349 5.68 9.34 -20.60
CA GLY A 349 6.07 9.47 -19.19
C GLY A 349 6.60 10.87 -18.85
N SER A 350 7.48 11.42 -19.69
CA SER A 350 8.01 12.78 -19.52
C SER A 350 6.91 13.85 -19.59
N LEU A 351 6.01 13.77 -20.58
CA LEU A 351 4.88 14.69 -20.71
C LEU A 351 3.88 14.56 -19.54
N TYR A 352 3.61 13.33 -19.08
CA TYR A 352 2.74 13.08 -17.93
C TYR A 352 3.35 13.68 -16.65
N GLY A 353 4.62 13.36 -16.37
CA GLY A 353 5.35 13.89 -15.22
C GLY A 353 5.41 15.41 -15.22
N ALA A 354 5.76 16.02 -16.36
CA ALA A 354 5.82 17.47 -16.53
C ALA A 354 4.45 18.13 -16.31
N THR A 355 3.38 17.55 -16.85
CA THR A 355 2.00 18.03 -16.65
C THR A 355 1.62 18.00 -15.17
N LEU A 356 1.88 16.88 -14.48
CA LEU A 356 1.58 16.73 -13.06
C LEU A 356 2.45 17.66 -12.19
N ALA A 357 3.72 17.86 -12.55
CA ALA A 357 4.61 18.78 -11.85
C ALA A 357 4.15 20.23 -11.99
N ALA A 358 3.81 20.67 -13.21
CA ALA A 358 3.22 21.98 -13.46
C ALA A 358 1.90 22.18 -12.69
N LEU A 359 1.06 21.15 -12.65
CA LEU A 359 -0.17 21.14 -11.84
C LEU A 359 0.12 21.34 -10.34
N LYS A 360 1.12 20.62 -9.78
CA LYS A 360 1.53 20.77 -8.37
C LYS A 360 2.11 22.16 -8.07
N LEU A 361 2.79 22.78 -9.05
CA LEU A 361 3.27 24.16 -8.99
C LEU A 361 2.16 25.21 -9.17
N ARG A 362 0.92 24.79 -9.47
CA ARG A 362 -0.22 25.64 -9.84
C ARG A 362 0.02 26.48 -11.11
N ASP A 363 0.94 26.06 -11.97
CA ASP A 363 1.07 26.58 -13.33
C ASP A 363 0.03 25.91 -14.23
N PHE A 364 -1.22 26.37 -14.11
CA PHE A 364 -2.35 25.78 -14.83
C PHE A 364 -2.28 25.99 -16.34
N ALA A 365 -1.64 27.07 -16.81
CA ALA A 365 -1.45 27.35 -18.22
C ALA A 365 -0.42 26.38 -18.82
N GLY A 366 0.74 26.24 -18.16
CA GLY A 366 1.76 25.25 -18.53
C GLY A 366 1.22 23.82 -18.48
N ALA A 367 0.53 23.46 -17.39
CA ALA A 367 -0.08 22.13 -17.25
C ALA A 367 -1.09 21.84 -18.37
N SER A 368 -1.95 22.79 -18.74
CA SER A 368 -2.91 22.62 -19.85
C SER A 368 -2.22 22.41 -21.19
N ALA A 369 -1.13 23.15 -21.47
CA ALA A 369 -0.37 23.02 -22.70
C ALA A 369 0.35 21.67 -22.79
N LEU A 370 0.96 21.23 -21.69
CA LEU A 370 1.63 19.92 -21.60
C LEU A 370 0.65 18.77 -21.69
N TRP A 371 -0.50 18.88 -21.03
CA TRP A 371 -1.58 17.91 -21.10
C TRP A 371 -2.11 17.72 -22.51
N ALA A 372 -2.32 18.80 -23.27
CA ALA A 372 -2.77 18.71 -24.67
C ALA A 372 -1.76 17.94 -25.55
N ARG A 373 -0.45 18.17 -25.34
CA ARG A 373 0.62 17.42 -26.01
C ARG A 373 0.61 15.95 -25.62
N LEU A 374 0.43 15.65 -24.33
CA LEU A 374 0.30 14.29 -23.83
C LEU A 374 -0.88 13.56 -24.50
N VAL A 375 -2.08 14.15 -24.50
CA VAL A 375 -3.28 13.57 -25.11
C VAL A 375 -3.03 13.26 -26.59
N ALA A 376 -2.39 14.17 -27.33
CA ALA A 376 -2.04 13.93 -28.73
C ALA A 376 -1.04 12.77 -28.90
N GLN A 377 -0.08 12.63 -27.98
CA GLN A 377 0.94 11.58 -27.99
C GLN A 377 0.35 10.18 -27.75
N VAL A 378 -0.59 10.07 -26.80
CA VAL A 378 -1.11 8.76 -26.36
C VAL A 378 -2.42 8.35 -27.03
N ARG A 379 -2.94 9.12 -27.99
CA ARG A 379 -4.28 8.95 -28.59
C ARG A 379 -4.58 7.56 -29.18
N HIS A 380 -3.54 6.81 -29.56
CA HIS A 380 -3.67 5.49 -30.17
C HIS A 380 -3.50 4.32 -29.18
N ASP A 381 -3.21 4.63 -27.91
CA ASP A 381 -3.10 3.64 -26.84
C ASP A 381 -4.23 3.91 -25.82
N ALA A 382 -5.19 2.99 -25.73
CA ALA A 382 -6.39 3.20 -24.91
C ALA A 382 -6.06 3.32 -23.41
N ALA A 383 -5.10 2.56 -22.90
CA ALA A 383 -4.72 2.59 -21.49
C ALA A 383 -4.00 3.91 -21.15
N ALA A 384 -3.05 4.32 -22.00
CA ALA A 384 -2.35 5.59 -21.85
C ALA A 384 -3.29 6.78 -22.06
N ALA A 385 -4.20 6.74 -23.04
CA ALA A 385 -5.22 7.76 -23.25
C ALA A 385 -6.15 7.91 -22.03
N ARG A 386 -6.53 6.80 -21.38
CA ARG A 386 -7.27 6.83 -20.12
C ARG A 386 -6.47 7.54 -19.03
N LEU A 387 -5.20 7.19 -18.82
CA LEU A 387 -4.37 7.86 -17.81
C LEU A 387 -4.21 9.38 -18.08
N ALA A 388 -4.03 9.77 -19.34
CA ALA A 388 -3.99 11.17 -19.73
C ALA A 388 -5.32 11.88 -19.43
N ARG A 389 -6.46 11.23 -19.70
CA ARG A 389 -7.80 11.73 -19.38
C ARG A 389 -7.98 11.95 -17.87
N LEU A 390 -7.60 10.99 -17.03
CA LEU A 390 -7.66 11.12 -15.56
C LEU A 390 -6.81 12.30 -15.05
N LEU A 391 -5.59 12.49 -15.60
CA LEU A 391 -4.76 13.65 -15.27
C LEU A 391 -5.41 14.97 -15.71
N GLY A 392 -6.12 14.98 -16.83
CA GLY A 392 -6.92 16.13 -17.29
C GLY A 392 -8.07 16.47 -16.34
N VAL A 393 -8.72 15.45 -15.78
CA VAL A 393 -9.76 15.62 -14.75
C VAL A 393 -9.17 16.27 -13.50
N GLU A 394 -8.05 15.75 -13.00
CA GLU A 394 -7.33 16.35 -11.86
C GLU A 394 -6.95 17.82 -12.11
N LEU A 395 -6.46 18.12 -13.32
CA LEU A 395 -6.13 19.48 -13.76
C LEU A 395 -7.34 20.41 -13.70
N PHE A 396 -8.47 20.01 -14.30
CA PHE A 396 -9.67 20.85 -14.30
C PHE A 396 -10.29 21.01 -12.91
N LEU A 397 -10.24 19.97 -12.06
CA LEU A 397 -10.66 20.08 -10.67
C LEU A 397 -9.80 21.05 -9.87
N ALA A 398 -8.49 21.07 -10.12
CA ALA A 398 -7.58 22.02 -9.47
C ALA A 398 -7.79 23.47 -9.94
N GLN A 399 -8.29 23.66 -11.16
CA GLN A 399 -8.72 24.96 -11.70
C GLN A 399 -10.11 25.39 -11.18
N GLY A 400 -10.86 24.49 -10.53
CA GLY A 400 -12.25 24.72 -10.10
C GLY A 400 -13.29 24.51 -11.20
N ASP A 401 -12.90 23.94 -12.34
CA ASP A 401 -13.78 23.66 -13.48
C ASP A 401 -14.32 22.22 -13.43
N ALA A 402 -15.19 21.98 -12.44
CA ALA A 402 -15.85 20.69 -12.26
C ALA A 402 -16.69 20.23 -13.46
N VAL A 403 -17.21 21.18 -14.26
CA VAL A 403 -18.03 20.86 -15.44
C VAL A 403 -17.16 20.24 -16.54
N ARG A 404 -15.99 20.82 -16.84
CA ARG A 404 -15.03 20.19 -17.77
C ARG A 404 -14.47 18.88 -17.23
N ALA A 405 -14.22 18.80 -15.93
CA ALA A 405 -13.79 17.56 -15.30
C ALA A 405 -14.82 16.42 -15.51
N LEU A 406 -16.11 16.70 -15.27
CA LEU A 406 -17.20 15.74 -15.53
C LEU A 406 -17.34 15.40 -17.01
N ALA A 407 -17.15 16.37 -17.91
CA ALA A 407 -17.17 16.15 -19.35
C ALA A 407 -16.13 15.12 -19.83
N LEU A 408 -14.96 15.09 -19.19
CA LEU A 408 -13.92 14.09 -19.48
C LEU A 408 -14.24 12.70 -18.93
N LEU A 409 -15.11 12.58 -17.92
CA LEU A 409 -15.47 11.29 -17.32
C LEU A 409 -16.73 10.69 -17.97
N CYS A 410 -17.64 11.55 -18.41
CA CYS A 410 -18.93 11.20 -19.00
C CYS A 410 -19.11 11.94 -20.33
N PRO A 411 -18.40 11.55 -21.40
CA PRO A 411 -18.46 12.26 -22.68
C PRO A 411 -19.91 12.33 -23.25
N ASP A 412 -20.73 11.32 -22.96
CA ASP A 412 -22.13 11.25 -23.42
C ASP A 412 -23.08 12.17 -22.63
N ALA A 413 -22.75 12.53 -21.39
CA ALA A 413 -23.59 13.39 -20.54
C ALA A 413 -23.60 14.86 -21.00
N VAL A 414 -22.60 15.28 -21.78
CA VAL A 414 -22.45 16.67 -22.27
C VAL A 414 -23.18 16.91 -23.60
N ALA A 415 -23.46 15.84 -24.36
CA ALA A 415 -24.04 15.96 -25.69
C ALA A 415 -25.58 16.05 -25.72
N GLY A 416 -26.25 15.97 -24.56
CA GLY A 416 -27.72 15.89 -24.52
C GLY A 416 -28.28 14.65 -25.24
N ALA A 417 -27.41 13.67 -25.53
CA ALA A 417 -27.82 12.41 -26.09
C ALA A 417 -28.52 11.64 -24.98
N THR A 418 -29.81 11.34 -25.16
CA THR A 418 -30.54 10.40 -24.33
C THR A 418 -29.72 9.12 -24.29
N ALA A 419 -29.12 8.81 -23.14
CA ALA A 419 -28.53 7.52 -22.89
C ALA A 419 -29.65 6.49 -23.11
N GLN A 420 -29.63 5.83 -24.27
CA GLN A 420 -30.27 4.54 -24.36
C GLN A 420 -29.54 3.69 -23.34
N SER A 421 -30.28 3.37 -22.28
CA SER A 421 -30.00 2.35 -21.29
C SER A 421 -29.49 1.09 -21.99
N GLY A 422 -28.18 1.02 -22.18
CA GLY A 422 -27.46 -0.19 -22.49
C GLY A 422 -26.81 -0.65 -21.20
N ASP A 423 -27.01 -1.92 -20.87
CA ASP A 423 -26.45 -2.67 -19.75
C ASP A 423 -24.90 -2.68 -19.71
N ALA A 424 -24.25 -1.51 -19.67
CA ALA A 424 -22.89 -1.40 -19.16
C ALA A 424 -23.01 -1.64 -17.65
N GLN A 425 -22.81 -2.88 -17.24
CA GLN A 425 -22.94 -3.32 -15.85
C GLN A 425 -22.35 -2.27 -14.90
N VAL A 426 -23.18 -1.85 -13.94
CA VAL A 426 -22.88 -0.89 -12.87
C VAL A 426 -21.62 -1.28 -12.07
N THR A 427 -21.06 -2.47 -12.28
CA THR A 427 -19.95 -3.10 -11.55
C THR A 427 -18.56 -2.87 -12.14
N ASP A 428 -18.38 -2.28 -13.33
CA ASP A 428 -17.09 -2.29 -14.03
C ASP A 428 -16.37 -0.93 -14.12
N THR A 429 -16.77 0.05 -13.30
CA THR A 429 -16.06 1.35 -13.27
C THR A 429 -14.72 1.19 -12.54
N PRO A 430 -13.58 1.49 -13.20
CA PRO A 430 -12.28 1.44 -12.53
C PRO A 430 -12.21 2.39 -11.32
N ARG A 431 -11.43 2.01 -10.31
CA ARG A 431 -11.28 2.72 -9.03
C ARG A 431 -10.99 4.21 -9.22
N ALA A 432 -10.00 4.54 -10.04
CA ALA A 432 -9.55 5.93 -10.22
C ALA A 432 -10.63 6.80 -10.90
N ASP A 433 -11.36 6.24 -11.87
CA ASP A 433 -12.48 6.93 -12.52
C ASP A 433 -13.61 7.21 -11.53
N LEU A 434 -13.95 6.23 -10.69
CA LEU A 434 -15.01 6.38 -9.70
C LEU A 434 -14.70 7.50 -8.70
N PHE A 435 -13.48 7.56 -8.20
CA PHE A 435 -13.11 8.56 -7.20
C PHE A 435 -13.03 9.96 -7.81
N LEU A 436 -12.51 10.09 -9.03
CA LEU A 436 -12.49 11.37 -9.73
C LEU A 436 -13.91 11.82 -10.13
N LEU A 437 -14.82 10.89 -10.48
CA LEU A 437 -16.24 11.19 -10.70
C LEU A 437 -16.88 11.74 -9.44
N ALA A 438 -16.68 11.08 -8.31
CA ALA A 438 -17.21 11.53 -7.02
C ALA A 438 -16.67 12.92 -6.66
N GLN A 439 -15.36 13.14 -6.79
CA GLN A 439 -14.73 14.43 -6.49
C GLN A 439 -15.27 15.54 -7.40
N ALA A 440 -15.38 15.28 -8.70
CA ALA A 440 -15.90 16.24 -9.68
C ALA A 440 -17.37 16.57 -9.44
N ALA A 441 -18.19 15.57 -9.13
CA ALA A 441 -19.59 15.76 -8.81
C ALA A 441 -19.78 16.57 -7.53
N VAL A 442 -19.00 16.28 -6.47
CA VAL A 442 -19.02 17.03 -5.21
C VAL A 442 -18.61 18.48 -5.44
N GLN A 443 -17.51 18.75 -6.15
CA GLN A 443 -17.08 20.13 -6.43
C GLN A 443 -18.12 20.87 -7.29
N GLY A 444 -18.67 20.23 -8.33
CA GLY A 444 -19.69 20.79 -9.18
C GLY A 444 -21.00 21.09 -8.43
N SER A 445 -21.33 20.30 -7.41
CA SER A 445 -22.55 20.49 -6.62
C SER A 445 -22.58 21.80 -5.81
N GLN A 446 -21.41 22.40 -5.58
CA GLN A 446 -21.27 23.66 -4.87
C GLN A 446 -21.60 24.88 -5.75
N GLN A 447 -21.65 24.70 -7.07
CA GLN A 447 -21.96 25.78 -8.02
C GLN A 447 -23.46 26.12 -8.02
N ARG A 448 -23.77 27.39 -8.32
CA ARG A 448 -25.15 27.89 -8.44
C ARG A 448 -25.33 28.62 -9.77
N PRO A 449 -26.31 28.24 -10.62
CA PRO A 449 -27.24 27.09 -10.45
C PRO A 449 -26.50 25.74 -10.45
N LEU A 450 -27.11 24.72 -9.84
CA LEU A 450 -26.54 23.36 -9.78
C LEU A 450 -26.43 22.78 -11.20
N PRO A 451 -25.23 22.45 -11.71
CA PRO A 451 -25.09 21.84 -13.02
C PRO A 451 -25.74 20.46 -13.08
N VAL A 452 -26.46 20.15 -14.16
CA VAL A 452 -27.13 18.85 -14.35
C VAL A 452 -26.12 17.70 -14.26
N ALA A 453 -24.98 17.82 -14.94
CA ALA A 453 -23.90 16.83 -14.90
C ALA A 453 -23.39 16.58 -13.47
N ALA A 454 -23.39 17.59 -12.59
CA ALA A 454 -22.97 17.41 -11.20
C ALA A 454 -24.03 16.66 -10.38
N ALA A 455 -25.32 16.93 -10.60
CA ALA A 455 -26.41 16.20 -9.95
C ALA A 455 -26.46 14.72 -10.38
N GLU A 456 -26.32 14.45 -11.69
CA GLU A 456 -26.22 13.10 -12.24
C GLU A 456 -24.96 12.39 -11.75
N GLY A 457 -23.81 13.09 -11.74
CA GLY A 457 -22.55 12.58 -11.23
C GLY A 457 -22.62 12.18 -9.76
N LEU A 458 -23.30 12.96 -8.90
CA LEU A 458 -23.49 12.60 -7.49
C LEU A 458 -24.31 11.32 -7.35
N THR A 459 -25.36 11.17 -8.15
CA THR A 459 -26.22 9.98 -8.12
C THR A 459 -25.46 8.74 -8.57
N ALA A 460 -24.73 8.83 -9.68
CA ALA A 460 -23.91 7.75 -10.21
C ALA A 460 -22.77 7.38 -9.25
N ALA A 461 -22.08 8.36 -8.67
CA ALA A 461 -21.02 8.14 -7.69
C ALA A 461 -21.55 7.42 -6.45
N THR A 462 -22.70 7.84 -5.90
CA THR A 462 -23.32 7.17 -4.75
C THR A 462 -23.59 5.69 -5.02
N GLN A 463 -24.28 5.37 -6.12
CA GLN A 463 -24.64 3.99 -6.45
C GLN A 463 -23.40 3.10 -6.60
N ARG A 464 -22.41 3.57 -7.36
CA ARG A 464 -21.18 2.80 -7.63
C ARG A 464 -20.31 2.64 -6.40
N LEU A 465 -20.17 3.69 -5.57
CA LEU A 465 -19.42 3.61 -4.31
C LEU A 465 -20.10 2.67 -3.32
N GLN A 466 -21.43 2.67 -3.22
CA GLN A 466 -22.16 1.72 -2.37
C GLN A 466 -21.90 0.27 -2.78
N THR A 467 -21.93 -0.03 -4.09
CA THR A 467 -21.55 -1.35 -4.60
C THR A 467 -20.08 -1.67 -4.31
N TRP A 468 -19.18 -0.71 -4.54
CA TRP A 468 -17.74 -0.89 -4.33
C TRP A 468 -17.41 -1.25 -2.89
N VAL A 469 -17.89 -0.48 -1.91
CA VAL A 469 -17.58 -0.69 -0.49
C VAL A 469 -18.25 -1.93 0.09
N ALA A 470 -19.32 -2.44 -0.54
CA ALA A 470 -19.89 -3.74 -0.19
C ALA A 470 -18.98 -4.90 -0.60
N LEU A 471 -18.27 -4.76 -1.73
CA LEU A 471 -17.32 -5.77 -2.23
C LEU A 471 -15.92 -5.59 -1.64
N HIS A 472 -15.54 -4.37 -1.27
CA HIS A 472 -14.22 -4.01 -0.75
C HIS A 472 -14.35 -3.26 0.59
N PRO A 473 -14.86 -3.90 1.66
CA PRO A 473 -15.17 -3.20 2.91
C PRO A 473 -13.94 -2.65 3.65
N ARG A 474 -12.73 -3.11 3.32
CA ARG A 474 -11.45 -2.63 3.87
C ARG A 474 -10.89 -1.42 3.15
N ASP A 475 -11.55 -0.94 2.10
CA ASP A 475 -11.11 0.22 1.35
C ASP A 475 -11.52 1.54 2.03
N ALA A 476 -10.63 2.05 2.87
CA ALA A 476 -10.84 3.29 3.61
C ALA A 476 -11.09 4.49 2.68
N GLN A 477 -10.37 4.60 1.57
CA GLN A 477 -10.52 5.71 0.62
C GLN A 477 -11.89 5.71 -0.06
N ALA A 478 -12.44 4.53 -0.41
CA ALA A 478 -13.79 4.45 -0.96
C ALA A 478 -14.85 4.86 0.06
N TRP A 479 -14.73 4.43 1.31
CA TRP A 479 -15.62 4.86 2.40
C TRP A 479 -15.54 6.37 2.63
N GLN A 480 -14.34 6.94 2.64
CA GLN A 480 -14.13 8.38 2.78
C GLN A 480 -14.77 9.16 1.63
N THR A 481 -14.61 8.65 0.40
CA THR A 481 -15.22 9.25 -0.79
C THR A 481 -16.74 9.18 -0.69
N LEU A 482 -17.31 8.03 -0.30
CA LEU A 482 -18.75 7.88 -0.10
C LEU A 482 -19.30 8.83 0.98
N ALA A 483 -18.56 9.01 2.08
CA ALA A 483 -18.91 9.97 3.13
C ALA A 483 -19.02 11.40 2.57
N THR A 484 -18.08 11.80 1.71
CA THR A 484 -18.08 13.15 1.09
C THR A 484 -19.25 13.33 0.12
N VAL A 485 -19.59 12.31 -0.65
CA VAL A 485 -20.73 12.32 -1.57
C VAL A 485 -22.05 12.41 -0.80
N TYR A 486 -22.20 11.61 0.27
CA TYR A 486 -23.36 11.69 1.15
C TYR A 486 -23.51 13.06 1.79
N ALA A 487 -22.42 13.66 2.27
CA ALA A 487 -22.44 15.00 2.84
C ALA A 487 -22.89 16.05 1.80
N ALA A 488 -22.40 15.97 0.56
CA ALA A 488 -22.83 16.84 -0.53
C ALA A 488 -24.32 16.69 -0.89
N GLN A 489 -24.88 15.49 -0.70
CA GLN A 489 -26.31 15.20 -0.88
C GLN A 489 -27.18 15.54 0.35
N GLY A 490 -26.58 16.01 1.46
CA GLY A 490 -27.29 16.26 2.72
C GLY A 490 -27.71 14.98 3.47
N ARG A 491 -27.13 13.83 3.13
CA ARG A 491 -27.39 12.52 3.77
C ARG A 491 -26.52 12.34 5.02
N THR A 492 -26.81 13.12 6.07
CA THR A 492 -25.97 13.23 7.27
C THR A 492 -25.69 11.88 7.97
N LEU A 493 -26.72 11.05 8.21
CA LEU A 493 -26.53 9.75 8.86
C LEU A 493 -25.58 8.83 8.08
N GLY A 494 -25.81 8.72 6.77
CA GLY A 494 -24.96 7.95 5.87
C GLY A 494 -23.52 8.46 5.86
N ALA A 495 -23.32 9.79 5.88
CA ALA A 495 -22.00 10.40 5.93
C ALA A 495 -21.25 10.05 7.23
N ILE A 496 -21.92 10.15 8.39
CA ILE A 496 -21.32 9.79 9.69
C ILE A 496 -20.99 8.29 9.72
N ARG A 497 -21.90 7.43 9.23
CA ARG A 497 -21.67 5.98 9.13
C ARG A 497 -20.46 5.68 8.26
N ALA A 498 -20.41 6.21 7.04
CA ALA A 498 -19.30 5.98 6.13
C ALA A 498 -17.96 6.45 6.74
N GLN A 499 -17.96 7.57 7.47
CA GLN A 499 -16.77 8.02 8.20
C GLN A 499 -16.34 7.07 9.33
N ALA A 500 -17.29 6.44 10.02
CA ALA A 500 -16.97 5.40 11.01
C ALA A 500 -16.39 4.14 10.36
N GLU A 501 -16.85 3.79 9.15
CA GLU A 501 -16.30 2.66 8.38
C GLU A 501 -14.86 2.94 7.89
N VAL A 502 -14.49 4.20 7.63
CA VAL A 502 -13.08 4.58 7.37
C VAL A 502 -12.19 4.14 8.53
N ASP A 503 -12.61 4.42 9.78
CA ASP A 503 -11.83 4.03 10.95
C ASP A 503 -11.78 2.51 11.13
N MET A 504 -12.87 1.80 10.81
CA MET A 504 -12.90 0.34 10.82
C MET A 504 -11.91 -0.25 9.81
N ALA A 505 -11.87 0.31 8.60
CA ALA A 505 -10.94 -0.08 7.55
C ALA A 505 -9.47 0.18 7.94
N GLN A 506 -9.20 1.32 8.60
CA GLN A 506 -7.88 1.70 9.12
C GLN A 506 -7.53 1.10 10.48
N LEU A 507 -8.37 0.19 10.99
CA LEU A 507 -8.17 -0.54 12.25
C LEU A 507 -8.19 0.36 13.50
N ASP A 508 -8.68 1.58 13.42
CA ASP A 508 -8.88 2.49 14.57
C ASP A 508 -10.27 2.29 15.19
N TYR A 509 -10.47 1.12 15.79
CA TYR A 509 -11.76 0.73 16.35
C TYR A 509 -12.27 1.65 17.47
N THR A 510 -11.36 2.34 18.18
CA THR A 510 -11.75 3.32 19.20
C THR A 510 -12.39 4.55 18.57
N ALA A 511 -11.79 5.06 17.49
CA ALA A 511 -12.36 6.17 16.72
C ALA A 511 -13.67 5.75 16.03
N ALA A 512 -13.74 4.52 15.49
CA ALA A 512 -14.95 3.96 14.90
C ALA A 512 -16.12 3.94 15.90
N VAL A 513 -15.90 3.43 17.12
CA VAL A 513 -16.92 3.40 18.19
C VAL A 513 -17.43 4.81 18.50
N ALA A 514 -16.53 5.79 18.59
CA ALA A 514 -16.94 7.17 18.86
C ALA A 514 -17.85 7.72 17.74
N ARG A 515 -17.48 7.51 16.47
CA ARG A 515 -18.29 7.97 15.33
C ARG A 515 -19.63 7.23 15.20
N PHE A 516 -19.67 5.91 15.42
CA PHE A 516 -20.93 5.16 15.44
C PHE A 516 -21.86 5.61 16.59
N LYS A 517 -21.32 5.96 17.76
CA LYS A 517 -22.13 6.56 18.84
C LYS A 517 -22.70 7.91 18.43
N SER A 518 -21.93 8.77 17.77
CA SER A 518 -22.44 10.03 17.23
C SER A 518 -23.55 9.81 16.19
N ALA A 519 -23.44 8.79 15.33
CA ALA A 519 -24.51 8.41 14.41
C ALA A 519 -25.78 7.97 15.18
N GLN A 520 -25.63 7.17 16.24
CA GLN A 520 -26.74 6.75 17.09
C GLN A 520 -27.42 7.94 17.81
N GLU A 521 -26.64 8.90 18.31
CA GLU A 521 -27.16 10.13 18.92
C GLU A 521 -27.92 10.98 17.91
N TRP A 522 -27.42 11.11 16.68
CA TRP A 522 -28.12 11.80 15.60
C TRP A 522 -29.48 11.16 15.31
N VAL A 523 -29.55 9.83 15.23
CA VAL A 523 -30.81 9.08 15.06
C VAL A 523 -31.78 9.37 16.21
N ARG A 524 -31.31 9.33 17.47
CA ARG A 524 -32.15 9.60 18.66
C ARG A 524 -32.68 11.03 18.70
N SER A 525 -31.93 11.99 18.17
CA SER A 525 -32.35 13.39 18.12
C SER A 525 -33.49 13.67 17.14
N GLY A 526 -33.94 12.67 16.36
CA GLY A 526 -35.02 12.84 15.39
C GLY A 526 -34.61 13.69 14.19
N GLY A 527 -33.35 13.61 13.76
CA GLY A 527 -32.83 14.36 12.62
C GLY A 527 -33.71 14.20 11.37
N PRO A 528 -33.83 15.23 10.51
CA PRO A 528 -34.66 15.13 9.31
C PRO A 528 -34.22 13.94 8.43
N GLY A 529 -35.16 13.10 8.00
CA GLY A 529 -34.89 12.00 7.07
C GLY A 529 -34.16 10.80 7.68
N VAL A 530 -34.44 10.42 8.93
CA VAL A 530 -33.93 9.17 9.52
C VAL A 530 -34.32 7.98 8.65
N ASP A 531 -33.33 7.35 8.04
CA ASP A 531 -33.47 6.07 7.36
C ASP A 531 -33.33 4.93 8.39
N HIS A 532 -34.40 4.18 8.61
CA HIS A 532 -34.43 3.08 9.57
C HIS A 532 -33.46 1.94 9.22
N ILE A 533 -33.16 1.74 7.93
CA ILE A 533 -32.20 0.73 7.49
C ILE A 533 -30.80 1.16 7.91
N GLU A 534 -30.41 2.40 7.60
CA GLU A 534 -29.13 2.97 8.01
C GLU A 534 -28.96 2.99 9.54
N ALA A 535 -30.01 3.30 10.29
CA ALA A 535 -29.99 3.25 11.75
C ALA A 535 -29.71 1.83 12.30
N SER A 536 -30.33 0.79 11.71
CA SER A 536 -30.10 -0.61 12.07
C SER A 536 -28.67 -1.07 11.75
N ILE A 537 -28.13 -0.63 10.61
CA ILE A 537 -26.74 -0.89 10.23
C ILE A 537 -25.79 -0.25 11.26
N VAL A 538 -26.00 1.01 11.63
CA VAL A 538 -25.20 1.73 12.64
C VAL A 538 -25.19 0.96 13.96
N GLU A 539 -26.33 0.45 14.43
CA GLU A 539 -26.39 -0.31 15.68
C GLU A 539 -25.58 -1.62 15.61
N THR A 540 -25.72 -2.35 14.50
CA THR A 540 -25.01 -3.62 14.30
C THR A 540 -23.51 -3.40 14.20
N ARG A 541 -23.08 -2.41 13.42
CA ARG A 541 -21.66 -2.06 13.24
C ARG A 541 -21.04 -1.50 14.52
N LEU A 542 -21.80 -0.75 15.33
CA LEU A 542 -21.35 -0.31 16.65
C LEU A 542 -21.04 -1.49 17.58
N ARG A 543 -21.88 -2.53 17.60
CA ARG A 543 -21.62 -3.74 18.41
C ARG A 543 -20.33 -4.43 17.99
N GLU A 544 -20.12 -4.56 16.68
CA GLU A 544 -18.89 -5.14 16.13
C GLU A 544 -17.65 -4.31 16.46
N ALA A 545 -17.72 -2.99 16.26
CA ALA A 545 -16.63 -2.08 16.62
C ALA A 545 -16.28 -2.14 18.11
N LEU A 546 -17.27 -2.29 19.00
CA LEU A 546 -17.05 -2.48 20.43
C LEU A 546 -16.35 -3.80 20.76
N LEU A 547 -16.69 -4.89 20.07
CA LEU A 547 -16.02 -6.18 20.22
C LEU A 547 -14.54 -6.08 19.81
N LEU A 548 -14.29 -5.56 18.61
CA LEU A 548 -12.93 -5.38 18.08
C LEU A 548 -12.08 -4.42 18.94
N ALA A 549 -12.67 -3.32 19.42
CA ALA A 549 -12.00 -2.40 20.34
C ALA A 549 -11.65 -3.07 21.68
N ARG A 550 -12.51 -3.96 22.18
CA ARG A 550 -12.25 -4.72 23.41
C ARG A 550 -11.13 -5.74 23.21
N GLU A 551 -11.15 -6.47 22.10
CA GLU A 551 -10.08 -7.41 21.73
C GLU A 551 -8.74 -6.68 21.63
N GLN A 552 -8.70 -5.57 20.91
CA GLN A 552 -7.51 -4.73 20.79
C GLN A 552 -7.01 -4.19 22.14
N ALA A 553 -7.91 -3.90 23.09
CA ALA A 553 -7.53 -3.44 24.42
C ALA A 553 -6.92 -4.56 25.30
N LEU A 554 -7.33 -5.81 25.10
CA LEU A 554 -6.77 -6.97 25.80
C LEU A 554 -5.37 -7.36 25.28
N GLU A 555 -4.99 -6.87 24.10
CA GLU A 555 -3.68 -7.10 23.47
C GLU A 555 -2.60 -6.06 23.85
N ARG A 556 -2.97 -4.99 24.55
CA ARG A 556 -2.05 -3.99 25.11
C ARG A 556 -1.52 -4.43 26.46
#